data_AF-A0A382CRW7-F1
#
_entry.id   AF-A0A382CRW7-F1
#
_cell.length_a   1.000
_cell.length_b   1.000
_cell.length_c   1.000
_cell.angle_alpha   90.00
_cell.angle_beta   90.00
_cell.angle_gamma   90.00
#
_symmetry.space_group_name_H-M   'P 1'
#
loop_
_entity.id
_entity.type
_entity.pdbx_description
1 polymer ?
#
loop_
_entity_poly.entity_id
_entity_poly.type
_entity_poly.pdbx_seq_one_letter_code
_entity_poly.pdbx_strand_id
1 'polypeptide(L)'
;VTFSTLLVALFVCCGPVSTESEGTYEALDPCPVPRPGVLVGGLIGSGDDALVTPTRVLVLMGGGGEDDLASRRFVESAGGGDIVILRASGSLTSYPSYFTATLAPQPVPETVVTLLTVIPQEGADPAVLCWVNRAEAVWLAGGDQWDYLGLWPPELHTGLSKVSERGGAVGGTSAGAVAL
;
A
#
# COMPACT_ATOMS: atom_id res chain seq x y z
N VAL A 1 52.20 57.63 -38.35
CA VAL A 1 52.49 56.30 -37.77
C VAL A 1 51.16 55.67 -37.42
N THR A 2 50.88 54.52 -38.02
CA THR A 2 49.58 53.87 -38.22
C THR A 2 48.93 53.37 -36.94
N PHE A 3 47.62 53.63 -36.78
CA PHE A 3 46.74 53.00 -35.79
C PHE A 3 46.53 51.52 -36.17
N SER A 4 46.81 50.60 -35.24
CA SER A 4 46.52 49.18 -35.38
C SER A 4 45.37 48.81 -34.46
N THR A 5 44.21 48.59 -35.07
CA THR A 5 43.00 48.04 -34.46
C THR A 5 43.22 46.56 -34.16
N LEU A 6 43.24 46.17 -32.89
CA LEU A 6 43.22 44.76 -32.50
C LEU A 6 41.79 44.35 -32.12
N LEU A 7 41.17 43.59 -33.01
CA LEU A 7 39.87 42.95 -32.86
C LEU A 7 40.03 41.73 -31.92
N VAL A 8 39.48 41.78 -30.70
CA VAL A 8 39.39 40.58 -29.85
C VAL A 8 38.04 39.92 -30.11
N ALA A 9 38.09 38.77 -30.80
CA ALA A 9 36.92 37.95 -31.07
C ALA A 9 36.43 37.28 -29.77
N LEU A 10 35.21 37.59 -29.35
CA LEU A 10 34.49 36.80 -28.34
C LEU A 10 34.12 35.45 -28.97
N PHE A 11 34.83 34.39 -28.58
CA PHE A 11 34.39 33.02 -28.82
C PHE A 11 33.30 32.67 -27.80
N VAL A 12 32.04 32.76 -28.22
CA VAL A 12 30.93 32.11 -27.51
C VAL A 12 31.07 30.61 -27.79
N CYS A 13 31.77 29.90 -26.90
CA CYS A 13 31.71 28.45 -26.86
C CYS A 13 30.32 28.05 -26.38
N CYS A 14 29.47 27.69 -27.33
CA CYS A 14 28.29 26.88 -27.09
C CYS A 14 28.77 25.49 -26.65
N GLY A 15 29.02 25.31 -25.35
CA GLY A 15 29.19 23.99 -24.76
C GLY A 15 27.84 23.26 -24.83
N PRO A 16 27.82 21.94 -25.11
CA PRO A 16 26.58 21.18 -24.99
C PRO A 16 26.07 21.35 -23.56
N VAL A 17 24.80 21.76 -23.46
CA VAL A 17 24.08 21.78 -22.19
C VAL A 17 24.22 20.37 -21.61
N SER A 18 24.85 20.26 -20.43
CA SER A 18 24.77 19.04 -19.66
C SER A 18 23.30 18.84 -19.38
N THR A 19 22.69 17.85 -20.02
CA THR A 19 21.38 17.35 -19.64
C THR A 19 21.54 16.84 -18.21
N GLU A 20 21.21 17.69 -17.23
CA GLU A 20 20.84 17.22 -15.91
C GLU A 20 19.72 16.22 -16.16
N SER A 21 19.97 14.95 -15.87
CA SER A 21 18.95 13.92 -15.92
C SER A 21 17.90 14.33 -14.88
N GLU A 22 16.82 14.95 -15.35
CA GLU A 22 15.56 14.99 -14.63
C GLU A 22 15.31 13.55 -14.19
N GLY A 23 15.42 13.32 -12.89
CA GLY A 23 15.16 12.01 -12.30
C GLY A 23 13.71 11.68 -12.60
N THR A 24 13.49 10.88 -13.64
CA THR A 24 12.22 10.20 -13.85
C THR A 24 12.05 9.32 -12.62
N TYR A 25 11.09 9.68 -11.76
CA TYR A 25 10.61 8.82 -10.71
C TYR A 25 10.19 7.52 -11.41
N GLU A 26 11.06 6.51 -11.37
CA GLU A 26 10.83 5.25 -12.05
C GLU A 26 9.68 4.58 -11.30
N ALA A 27 8.56 4.35 -11.99
CA ALA A 27 7.41 3.68 -11.41
C ALA A 27 7.87 2.36 -10.79
N LEU A 28 7.50 2.11 -9.53
CA LEU A 28 7.92 0.89 -8.84
C LEU A 28 7.45 -0.34 -9.62
N ASP A 29 8.33 -1.34 -9.75
CA ASP A 29 7.98 -2.60 -10.40
C ASP A 29 6.72 -3.21 -9.76
N PRO A 30 5.81 -3.81 -10.55
CA PRO A 30 4.64 -4.50 -10.02
C PRO A 30 5.02 -5.59 -9.01
N CYS A 31 4.16 -5.81 -8.01
CA CYS A 31 4.35 -6.94 -7.10
C CYS A 31 4.34 -8.27 -7.86
N PRO A 32 5.15 -9.26 -7.43
CA PRO A 32 5.27 -10.54 -8.12
C PRO A 32 3.95 -11.33 -8.09
N VAL A 33 3.86 -12.34 -8.95
CA VAL A 33 2.70 -13.25 -8.97
C VAL A 33 2.72 -14.13 -7.71
N PRO A 34 1.61 -14.21 -6.95
CA PRO A 34 1.55 -15.04 -5.74
C PRO A 34 1.69 -16.54 -6.03
N ARG A 35 2.30 -17.28 -5.09
CA ARG A 35 2.37 -18.75 -5.15
C ARG A 35 1.01 -19.39 -4.86
N PRO A 36 0.82 -20.69 -5.22
CA PRO A 36 -0.35 -21.45 -4.80
C PRO A 36 -0.56 -21.36 -3.29
N GLY A 37 -1.80 -21.11 -2.86
CA GLY A 37 -2.14 -20.88 -1.46
C GLY A 37 -2.39 -19.40 -1.11
N VAL A 38 -2.09 -18.48 -2.02
CA VAL A 38 -2.52 -17.07 -1.95
C VAL A 38 -3.48 -16.76 -3.09
N LEU A 39 -4.64 -16.21 -2.75
CA LEU A 39 -5.60 -15.69 -3.73
C LEU A 39 -5.63 -14.16 -3.63
N VAL A 40 -5.59 -13.50 -4.79
CA VAL A 40 -5.74 -12.05 -4.91
C VAL A 40 -7.10 -11.78 -5.53
N GLY A 41 -7.86 -10.85 -4.96
CA GLY A 41 -9.15 -10.50 -5.55
C GLY A 41 -9.76 -9.22 -5.01
N GLY A 42 -10.86 -8.83 -5.64
CA GLY A 42 -11.54 -7.57 -5.36
C GLY A 42 -10.66 -6.34 -5.58
N LEU A 43 -9.68 -6.42 -6.48
CA LEU A 43 -8.86 -5.29 -6.88
C LEU A 43 -9.77 -4.18 -7.45
N ILE A 44 -9.75 -3.03 -6.81
CA ILE A 44 -10.34 -1.77 -7.29
C ILE A 44 -9.19 -0.77 -7.33
N GLY A 45 -9.02 -0.05 -8.44
CA GLY A 45 -7.90 0.87 -8.63
C GLY A 45 -6.94 0.46 -9.75
N SER A 46 -5.83 1.18 -9.86
CA SER A 46 -4.75 0.89 -10.81
C SER A 46 -3.91 -0.32 -10.38
N GLY A 47 -3.73 -0.52 -9.06
CA GLY A 47 -2.77 -1.47 -8.52
C GLY A 47 -1.33 -0.98 -8.53
N ASP A 48 -1.11 0.27 -8.95
CA ASP A 48 0.17 0.97 -8.83
C ASP A 48 0.33 1.52 -7.40
N ASP A 49 1.58 1.74 -6.98
CA ASP A 49 1.88 2.28 -5.65
C ASP A 49 1.57 3.78 -5.57
N ALA A 50 0.72 4.17 -4.63
CA ALA A 50 0.33 5.56 -4.44
C ALA A 50 1.35 6.34 -3.59
N LEU A 51 1.92 7.41 -4.15
CA LEU A 51 2.85 8.28 -3.41
C LEU A 51 2.11 9.33 -2.58
N VAL A 52 1.53 8.91 -1.45
CA VAL A 52 0.79 9.80 -0.53
C VAL A 52 1.33 9.71 0.91
N THR A 53 0.86 10.60 1.80
CA THR A 53 1.18 10.54 3.22
C THR A 53 -0.03 10.04 4.01
N PRO A 54 0.02 8.83 4.59
CA PRO A 54 -1.06 8.31 5.39
C PRO A 54 -1.13 8.98 6.78
N THR A 55 -2.23 8.73 7.48
CA THR A 55 -2.40 9.07 8.89
C THR A 55 -2.35 7.81 9.73
N ARG A 56 -1.51 7.81 10.77
CA ARG A 56 -1.40 6.66 11.67
C ARG A 56 -2.67 6.49 12.49
N VAL A 57 -3.41 5.42 12.22
CA VAL A 57 -4.64 5.06 12.92
C VAL A 57 -4.62 3.57 13.28
N LEU A 58 -5.13 3.24 14.46
CA LEU A 58 -5.41 1.86 14.88
C LEU A 58 -6.93 1.71 15.06
N VAL A 59 -7.55 0.75 14.38
CA VAL A 59 -8.97 0.41 14.55
C VAL A 59 -9.12 -1.04 15.00
N LEU A 60 -9.69 -1.25 16.20
CA LEU A 60 -9.95 -2.58 16.74
C LEU A 60 -11.46 -2.76 16.94
N MET A 61 -12.06 -3.68 16.18
CA MET A 61 -13.48 -3.98 16.28
C MET A 61 -13.72 -5.37 16.88
N GLY A 62 -14.65 -5.47 17.83
CA GLY A 62 -14.91 -6.72 18.58
C GLY A 62 -15.55 -7.85 17.77
N GLY A 63 -15.96 -7.62 16.52
CA GLY A 63 -16.69 -8.59 15.70
C GLY A 63 -18.21 -8.44 15.76
N GLY A 64 -18.90 -9.20 14.90
CA GLY A 64 -20.32 -9.01 14.61
C GLY A 64 -20.47 -8.26 13.29
N GLY A 65 -20.86 -6.98 13.35
CA GLY A 65 -20.82 -6.07 12.21
C GLY A 65 -19.69 -5.06 12.34
N GLU A 66 -19.26 -4.51 11.21
CA GLU A 66 -18.36 -3.36 11.17
C GLU A 66 -19.07 -2.09 11.68
N ASP A 67 -18.31 -1.23 12.37
CA ASP A 67 -18.74 0.14 12.66
C ASP A 67 -18.38 1.05 11.48
N ASP A 68 -19.37 1.56 10.75
CA ASP A 68 -19.14 2.33 9.53
C ASP A 68 -18.29 3.59 9.75
N LEU A 69 -18.42 4.23 10.92
CA LEU A 69 -17.65 5.45 11.21
C LEU A 69 -16.18 5.12 11.40
N ALA A 70 -15.88 4.10 12.21
CA ALA A 70 -14.51 3.66 12.45
C ALA A 70 -13.88 3.04 11.20
N SER A 71 -14.64 2.25 10.42
CA SER A 71 -14.18 1.71 9.13
C SER A 71 -13.87 2.83 8.15
N ARG A 72 -14.73 3.85 8.03
CA ARG A 72 -14.47 5.00 7.16
C ARG A 72 -13.21 5.75 7.61
N ARG A 73 -13.03 5.98 8.92
CA ARG A 73 -11.82 6.60 9.46
C ARG A 73 -10.55 5.81 9.14
N PHE A 74 -10.61 4.48 9.20
CA PHE A 74 -9.52 3.62 8.76
C PHE A 74 -9.23 3.80 7.26
N VAL A 75 -10.25 3.76 6.41
CA VAL A 75 -10.07 3.90 4.95
C VAL A 75 -9.52 5.28 4.58
N GLU A 76 -10.08 6.36 5.13
CA GLU A 76 -9.63 7.74 4.88
C GLU A 76 -8.22 8.00 5.40
N SER A 77 -7.78 7.26 6.42
CA SER A 77 -6.41 7.37 6.95
C SER A 77 -5.35 6.86 5.98
N ALA A 78 -5.73 6.12 4.94
CA ALA A 78 -4.84 5.81 3.83
C ALA A 78 -4.44 7.07 3.03
N GLY A 79 -5.11 8.21 3.22
CA GLY A 79 -4.75 9.46 2.54
C GLY A 79 -4.98 9.42 1.02
N GLY A 80 -5.82 8.51 0.54
CA GLY A 80 -6.03 8.25 -0.88
C GLY A 80 -5.04 7.25 -1.47
N GLY A 81 -4.23 6.59 -0.64
CA GLY A 81 -3.29 5.56 -1.07
C GLY A 81 -3.89 4.17 -1.13
N ASP A 82 -3.06 3.16 -0.94
CA ASP A 82 -3.36 1.76 -1.14
C ASP A 82 -3.81 1.07 0.15
N ILE A 83 -4.86 0.25 0.03
CA ILE A 83 -5.43 -0.50 1.13
C ILE A 83 -5.35 -1.99 0.83
N VAL A 84 -4.67 -2.71 1.71
CA VAL A 84 -4.58 -4.17 1.65
C VAL A 84 -5.49 -4.79 2.72
N ILE A 85 -6.35 -5.70 2.29
CA ILE A 85 -7.18 -6.52 3.17
C ILE A 85 -6.56 -7.91 3.26
N LEU A 86 -6.12 -8.31 4.45
CA LEU A 86 -5.60 -9.64 4.73
C LEU A 86 -6.69 -10.55 5.28
N ARG A 87 -6.77 -11.76 4.72
CA ARG A 87 -7.72 -12.81 5.13
C ARG A 87 -7.05 -14.19 5.13
N ALA A 88 -7.48 -15.07 6.03
CA ALA A 88 -7.22 -16.50 5.91
C ALA A 88 -8.41 -17.24 5.27
N SER A 89 -9.61 -16.66 5.35
CA SER A 89 -10.83 -17.22 4.77
C SER A 89 -11.85 -16.15 4.39
N GLY A 90 -12.93 -16.55 3.72
CA GLY A 90 -14.05 -15.68 3.37
C GLY A 90 -13.94 -15.04 1.98
N SER A 91 -14.57 -13.87 1.82
CA SER A 91 -14.75 -13.23 0.51
C SER A 91 -13.55 -12.41 0.06
N LEU A 92 -13.23 -12.50 -1.23
CA LEU A 92 -12.24 -11.64 -1.90
C LEU A 92 -12.78 -10.24 -2.25
N THR A 93 -14.10 -10.04 -2.22
CA THR A 93 -14.73 -8.82 -2.76
C THR A 93 -15.54 -8.03 -1.74
N SER A 94 -15.85 -8.60 -0.57
CA SER A 94 -16.73 -7.95 0.40
C SER A 94 -16.15 -6.63 0.95
N TYR A 95 -14.91 -6.64 1.41
CA TYR A 95 -14.27 -5.42 1.94
C TYR A 95 -13.93 -4.40 0.86
N PRO A 96 -13.39 -4.77 -0.32
CA PRO A 96 -13.17 -3.79 -1.37
C PRO A 96 -14.44 -3.04 -1.77
N SER A 97 -15.57 -3.74 -1.95
CA SER A 97 -16.86 -3.07 -2.21
C SER A 97 -17.36 -2.25 -1.04
N TYR A 98 -17.23 -2.73 0.20
CA TYR A 98 -17.61 -1.99 1.39
C TYR A 98 -16.80 -0.69 1.55
N PHE A 99 -15.47 -0.78 1.45
CA PHE A 99 -14.54 0.34 1.62
C PHE A 99 -14.67 1.40 0.54
N THR A 100 -15.00 1.03 -0.70
CA THR A 100 -15.08 1.98 -1.82
C THR A 100 -16.50 2.48 -2.08
N ALA A 101 -17.49 1.58 -2.12
CA ALA A 101 -18.85 1.93 -2.52
C ALA A 101 -19.77 2.23 -1.34
N THR A 102 -19.73 1.42 -0.28
CA THR A 102 -20.64 1.60 0.87
C THR A 102 -20.20 2.76 1.77
N LEU A 103 -18.91 2.82 2.10
CA LEU A 103 -18.40 3.87 2.98
C LEU A 103 -18.25 5.22 2.28
N ALA A 104 -18.07 5.23 0.96
CA ALA A 104 -17.83 6.41 0.13
C ALA A 104 -16.80 7.38 0.76
N PRO A 105 -15.58 6.89 1.05
CA PRO A 105 -14.55 7.64 1.77
C PRO A 105 -14.09 8.86 0.98
N GLN A 106 -13.61 9.89 1.70
CA GLN A 106 -12.92 11.02 1.11
C GLN A 106 -11.63 11.33 1.90
N PRO A 107 -10.43 11.23 1.29
CA PRO A 107 -10.17 10.87 -0.11
C PRO A 107 -10.53 9.42 -0.47
N VAL A 108 -10.79 9.17 -1.75
CA VAL A 108 -10.99 7.82 -2.29
C VAL A 108 -9.63 7.13 -2.37
N PRO A 109 -9.48 5.88 -1.90
CA PRO A 109 -8.24 5.11 -2.07
C PRO A 109 -7.87 4.90 -3.54
N GLU A 110 -6.59 4.94 -3.85
CA GLU A 110 -6.06 4.63 -5.18
C GLU A 110 -6.27 3.15 -5.49
N THR A 111 -5.83 2.26 -4.58
CA THR A 111 -6.06 0.82 -4.68
C THR A 111 -6.73 0.25 -3.43
N VAL A 112 -7.66 -0.68 -3.62
CA VAL A 112 -8.12 -1.59 -2.57
C VAL A 112 -8.04 -3.02 -3.07
N VAL A 113 -7.35 -3.89 -2.33
CA VAL A 113 -7.12 -5.29 -2.74
C VAL A 113 -7.27 -6.25 -1.57
N THR A 114 -7.86 -7.42 -1.81
CA THR A 114 -7.86 -8.52 -0.85
C THR A 114 -6.78 -9.54 -1.19
N LEU A 115 -5.95 -9.87 -0.19
CA LEU A 115 -5.04 -11.01 -0.21
C LEU A 115 -5.56 -12.06 0.77
N LEU A 116 -5.93 -13.23 0.24
CA LEU A 116 -6.42 -14.36 1.01
C LEU A 116 -5.36 -15.47 1.02
N THR A 117 -4.72 -15.65 2.18
CA THR A 117 -3.77 -16.75 2.43
C THR A 117 -4.55 -18.02 2.78
N VAL A 118 -5.00 -18.75 1.76
CA VAL A 118 -5.71 -20.04 1.91
C VAL A 118 -4.85 -21.03 2.70
N ILE A 119 -3.55 -20.96 2.48
CA ILE A 119 -2.54 -21.60 3.31
C ILE A 119 -1.91 -20.47 4.14
N PRO A 120 -2.21 -20.34 5.44
CA PRO A 120 -1.74 -19.20 6.24
C PRO A 120 -0.21 -19.00 6.22
N GLN A 121 0.56 -20.09 6.11
CA GLN A 121 2.03 -20.03 6.02
C GLN A 121 2.53 -19.29 4.78
N GLU A 122 1.70 -19.17 3.73
CA GLU A 122 2.00 -18.36 2.54
C GLU A 122 1.86 -16.85 2.79
N GLY A 123 1.60 -16.41 4.03
CA GLY A 123 1.73 -15.01 4.41
C GLY A 123 3.14 -14.42 4.19
N ALA A 124 4.17 -15.27 4.10
CA ALA A 124 5.55 -14.90 3.75
C ALA A 124 5.80 -14.93 2.24
N ASP A 125 4.77 -15.15 1.42
CA ASP A 125 4.89 -15.07 -0.03
C ASP A 125 5.40 -13.68 -0.46
N PRO A 126 6.38 -13.60 -1.37
CA PRO A 126 6.93 -12.31 -1.82
C PRO A 126 5.87 -11.34 -2.36
N ALA A 127 4.79 -11.83 -2.97
CA ALA A 127 3.69 -11.00 -3.43
C ALA A 127 2.93 -10.38 -2.26
N VAL A 128 2.63 -11.16 -1.22
CA VAL A 128 1.95 -10.69 -0.01
C VAL A 128 2.79 -9.63 0.69
N LEU A 129 4.07 -9.91 0.90
CA LEU A 129 4.98 -8.97 1.54
C LEU A 129 5.19 -7.71 0.71
N CYS A 130 5.18 -7.80 -0.63
CA CYS A 130 5.28 -6.63 -1.49
C CYS A 130 4.09 -5.67 -1.28
N TRP A 131 2.87 -6.18 -1.36
CA TRP A 131 1.65 -5.39 -1.11
C TRP A 131 1.61 -4.81 0.31
N VAL A 132 1.90 -5.63 1.33
CA VAL A 132 1.86 -5.20 2.73
C VAL A 132 2.94 -4.15 3.04
N ASN A 133 4.10 -4.20 2.40
CA ASN A 133 5.16 -3.20 2.62
C ASN A 133 4.89 -1.86 1.92
N ARG A 134 4.04 -1.87 0.89
CA ARG A 134 3.67 -0.69 0.10
C ARG A 134 2.46 0.06 0.67
N ALA A 135 1.44 -0.66 1.11
CA ALA A 135 0.14 -0.11 1.51
C ALA A 135 0.15 1.10 2.49
N GLU A 136 -0.77 2.03 2.35
CA GLU A 136 -0.99 3.07 3.34
C GLU A 136 -1.85 2.60 4.51
N ALA A 137 -2.69 1.58 4.28
CA ALA A 137 -3.49 0.95 5.31
C ALA A 137 -3.62 -0.56 5.14
N VAL A 138 -3.59 -1.32 6.24
CA VAL A 138 -3.81 -2.77 6.24
C VAL A 138 -4.96 -3.17 7.16
N TRP A 139 -5.93 -3.88 6.61
CA TRP A 139 -7.10 -4.39 7.33
C TRP A 139 -7.04 -5.90 7.52
N LEU A 140 -7.18 -6.40 8.75
CA LEU A 140 -7.30 -7.83 9.06
C LEU A 140 -8.76 -8.18 9.26
N ALA A 141 -9.29 -9.00 8.34
CA ALA A 141 -10.67 -9.48 8.43
C ALA A 141 -10.89 -10.42 9.63
N GLY A 142 -12.17 -10.67 9.95
CA GLY A 142 -12.55 -11.75 10.86
C GLY A 142 -12.29 -13.15 10.27
N GLY A 143 -12.25 -14.15 11.15
CA GLY A 143 -11.90 -15.52 10.82
C GLY A 143 -11.61 -16.33 12.10
N ASP A 144 -10.72 -17.30 11.98
CA ASP A 144 -10.13 -18.01 13.12
C ASP A 144 -8.81 -17.32 13.53
N GLN A 145 -8.69 -16.95 14.80
CA GLN A 145 -7.47 -16.30 15.31
C GLN A 145 -6.24 -17.21 15.25
N TRP A 146 -6.41 -18.53 15.19
CA TRP A 146 -5.30 -19.47 15.08
C TRP A 146 -4.58 -19.34 13.73
N ASP A 147 -5.30 -19.02 12.66
CA ASP A 147 -4.69 -18.76 11.35
C ASP A 147 -3.74 -17.56 11.43
N TYR A 148 -4.14 -16.51 12.16
CA TYR A 148 -3.39 -15.27 12.25
C TYR A 148 -2.27 -15.28 13.30
N LEU A 149 -2.51 -15.87 14.47
CA LEU A 149 -1.54 -15.85 15.59
C LEU A 149 -0.64 -17.09 15.61
N GLY A 150 -1.16 -18.23 15.16
CA GLY A 150 -0.47 -19.51 15.24
C GLY A 150 0.22 -19.93 13.95
N LEU A 151 -0.35 -19.58 12.79
CA LEU A 151 0.07 -20.11 11.49
C LEU A 151 0.69 -19.06 10.56
N TRP A 152 0.34 -17.78 10.69
CA TRP A 152 0.99 -16.73 9.92
C TRP A 152 2.47 -16.60 10.29
N PRO A 153 3.33 -16.37 9.28
CA PRO A 153 4.76 -16.34 9.49
C PRO A 153 5.23 -14.98 10.05
N PRO A 154 6.36 -14.94 10.78
CA PRO A 154 6.87 -13.73 11.42
C PRO A 154 7.17 -12.59 10.43
N GLU A 155 7.47 -12.89 9.17
CA GLU A 155 7.67 -11.92 8.10
C GLU A 155 6.42 -11.08 7.85
N LEU A 156 5.23 -11.70 7.91
CA LEU A 156 3.97 -10.99 7.73
C LEU A 156 3.70 -10.07 8.92
N HIS A 157 3.90 -10.55 10.15
CA HIS A 157 3.79 -9.72 11.37
C HIS A 157 4.78 -8.55 11.39
N THR A 158 5.99 -8.78 10.88
CA THR A 158 7.00 -7.73 10.70
C THR A 158 6.53 -6.70 9.67
N GLY A 159 5.96 -7.14 8.55
CA GLY A 159 5.35 -6.26 7.55
C GLY A 159 4.23 -5.40 8.14
N LEU A 160 3.33 -5.99 8.93
CA LEU A 160 2.27 -5.28 9.64
C LEU A 160 2.80 -4.22 10.61
N SER A 161 3.84 -4.56 11.39
CA SER A 161 4.48 -3.62 12.29
C SER A 161 5.06 -2.42 11.53
N LYS A 162 5.70 -2.69 10.38
CA LYS A 162 6.25 -1.65 9.50
C LYS A 162 5.20 -0.71 8.91
N VAL A 163 3.94 -1.16 8.74
CA VAL A 163 2.83 -0.27 8.33
C VAL A 163 2.65 0.85 9.35
N SER A 164 2.58 0.50 10.63
CA SER A 164 2.44 1.49 11.69
C SER A 164 3.69 2.37 11.84
N GLU A 165 4.89 1.79 11.68
CA GLU A 165 6.16 2.52 11.76
C GLU A 165 6.32 3.57 10.65
N ARG A 166 5.82 3.30 9.44
CA ARG A 166 5.78 4.27 8.33
C ARG A 166 4.65 5.29 8.43
N GLY A 167 3.88 5.27 9.53
CA GLY A 167 2.75 6.17 9.75
C GLY A 167 1.45 5.73 9.07
N GLY A 168 1.40 4.52 8.52
CA GLY A 168 0.21 3.92 7.95
C GLY A 168 -0.77 3.44 9.01
N ALA A 169 -1.97 3.09 8.56
CA ALA A 169 -3.03 2.60 9.42
C ALA A 169 -3.11 1.08 9.45
N VAL A 170 -3.46 0.55 10.61
CA VAL A 170 -3.77 -0.88 10.79
C VAL A 170 -5.13 -1.01 11.45
N GLY A 171 -5.93 -1.95 10.99
CA GLY A 171 -7.24 -2.17 11.58
C GLY A 171 -7.71 -3.59 11.42
N GLY A 172 -8.67 -4.00 12.22
CA GLY A 172 -9.25 -5.33 12.07
C GLY A 172 -10.52 -5.53 12.88
N THR A 173 -11.17 -6.66 12.62
CA THR A 173 -12.38 -7.08 13.32
C THR A 173 -12.28 -8.52 13.80
N SER A 174 -12.88 -8.82 14.96
CA SER A 174 -12.91 -10.16 15.55
C SER A 174 -11.51 -10.76 15.67
N ALA A 175 -11.25 -11.92 15.08
CA ALA A 175 -9.93 -12.55 15.03
C ALA A 175 -8.83 -11.63 14.47
N GLY A 176 -9.14 -10.79 13.47
CA GLY A 176 -8.19 -9.82 12.92
C GLY A 176 -7.82 -8.73 13.91
N ALA A 177 -8.78 -8.26 14.73
CA ALA A 177 -8.50 -7.30 15.80
C ALA A 177 -7.65 -7.91 16.93
N VAL A 178 -7.86 -9.20 17.22
CA VAL A 178 -7.07 -9.94 18.23
C VAL A 178 -5.63 -10.18 17.77
N ALA A 179 -5.37 -10.17 16.46
CA ALA A 179 -4.06 -10.43 15.87
C ALA A 179 -3.17 -9.19 15.68
N LEU A 180 -3.70 -7.99 15.97
CA LEU A 180 -2.99 -6.70 15.93
C LEU A 180 -2.45 -6.31 17.30
#